data_AF-A0A536RH50-F1
#
_entry.id   AF-A0A536RH50-F1
#
_cell.length_a   1.000
_cell.length_b   1.000
_cell.length_c   1.000
_cell.angle_alpha   90.00
_cell.angle_beta   90.00
_cell.angle_gamma   90.00
#
_symmetry.space_group_name_H-M   'P 1'
#
loop_
_entity.id
_entity.type
_entity.pdbx_description
1 polymer ?
#
loop_
_entity_poly.entity_id
_entity_poly.type
_entity_poly.pdbx_seq_one_letter_code
_entity_poly.pdbx_strand_id
1 'polypeptide(L)' 'MSTQATPMDPMRVLIHDLRNMLAVIVNYSELIGEELNDPEAIRADIQEVKAAAERAILLTEKLPRTGQRAT' A
#
# COMPACT_ATOMS: atom_id res chain seq x y z
N MET A 1 38.26 -7.78 1.12
CA MET A 1 36.94 -8.36 0.84
C MET A 1 36.02 -7.22 0.49
N SER A 2 35.79 -6.97 -0.80
CA SER A 2 34.90 -5.89 -1.24
C SER A 2 33.47 -6.38 -1.17
N THR A 3 32.72 -5.91 -0.18
CA THR A 3 31.27 -6.10 -0.07
C THR A 3 30.62 -5.38 -1.24
N GLN A 4 30.39 -6.09 -2.35
CA GLN A 4 29.52 -5.58 -3.41
C GLN A 4 28.11 -5.55 -2.83
N ALA A 5 27.70 -4.40 -2.31
CA ALA A 5 26.30 -4.14 -2.04
C ALA A 5 25.58 -4.20 -3.39
N THR A 6 24.81 -5.26 -3.62
CA THR A 6 23.92 -5.35 -4.78
C THR A 6 23.08 -4.07 -4.82
N PRO A 7 23.05 -3.33 -5.95
CA PRO A 7 22.22 -2.15 -6.05
C PRO A 7 20.78 -2.56 -5.73
N MET A 8 20.19 -1.96 -4.69
CA MET A 8 18.78 -2.16 -4.37
C MET A 8 17.96 -1.79 -5.60
N ASP A 9 17.17 -2.73 -6.10
CA ASP A 9 16.26 -2.52 -7.24
C ASP A 9 15.34 -1.32 -6.93
N PRO A 10 15.46 -0.19 -7.67
CA PRO A 10 14.65 1.00 -7.43
C PRO A 10 13.14 0.71 -7.50
N MET A 11 12.73 -0.25 -8.33
CA MET A 11 11.32 -0.67 -8.42
C MET A 11 10.87 -1.38 -7.14
N ARG A 12 11.73 -2.22 -6.56
CA ARG A 12 11.45 -2.88 -5.27
C ARG A 12 11.31 -1.87 -4.14
N VAL A 13 12.15 -0.83 -4.13
CA VAL A 13 12.06 0.27 -3.16
C VAL A 13 10.74 1.02 -3.32
N LEU A 14 10.38 1.41 -4.55
CA LEU A 14 9.12 2.10 -4.83
C LEU A 14 7.89 1.28 -4.43
N ILE A 15 7.85 -0.03 -4.76
CA ILE A 15 6.75 -0.92 -4.38
C ILE A 15 6.64 -1.02 -2.85
N HIS A 16 7.78 -1.08 -2.16
CA HIS A 16 7.80 -1.11 -0.70
C HIS A 16 7.23 0.17 -0.10
N ASP A 17 7.68 1.34 -0.58
CA ASP A 17 7.24 2.62 -0.05
C ASP A 17 5.76 2.87 -0.36
N LEU A 18 5.29 2.46 -1.53
CA LEU A 18 3.87 2.48 -1.87
C LEU A 18 3.03 1.62 -0.92
N ARG A 19 3.48 0.39 -0.61
CA ARG A 19 2.80 -0.47 0.37
C ARG A 19 2.77 0.18 1.75
N ASN A 20 3.86 0.83 2.16
CA ASN A 20 3.94 1.52 3.44
C ASN A 20 2.89 2.65 3.52
N MET A 21 2.75 3.47 2.47
CA MET A 21 1.73 4.52 2.43
C MET A 21 0.30 3.95 2.44
N LEU A 22 0.04 2.87 1.71
CA LEU A 22 -1.27 2.21 1.71
C LEU A 22 -1.61 1.63 3.09
N ALA A 23 -0.64 1.03 3.78
CA ALA A 23 -0.84 0.53 5.15
C ALA A 23 -1.19 1.67 6.13
N VAL A 24 -0.54 2.83 5.99
CA VAL A 24 -0.89 4.03 6.77
C VAL A 24 -2.34 4.46 6.50
N ILE A 25 -2.78 4.47 5.23
CA ILE A 25 -4.17 4.81 4.87
C ILE A 25 -5.16 3.84 5.50
N VAL A 26 -4.89 2.53 5.45
CA VAL A 26 -5.73 1.51 6.09
C VAL A 26 -5.85 1.77 7.60
N ASN A 27 -4.72 1.94 8.28
CA ASN A 27 -4.69 2.15 9.72
C ASN A 27 -5.45 3.42 10.15
N TYR A 28 -5.28 4.54 9.44
CA TYR A 28 -6.02 5.76 9.75
C TYR A 28 -7.51 5.62 9.43
N SER A 29 -7.88 4.90 8.39
CA SER A 29 -9.29 4.63 8.08
C SER A 29 -9.96 3.80 9.18
N GLU A 30 -9.23 2.85 9.78
CA GLU A 30 -9.70 2.09 10.95
C GLU A 30 -9.86 3.00 12.18
N LEU A 31 -8.80 3.76 12.54
CA LEU A 31 -8.82 4.64 13.71
C LEU A 31 -9.96 5.67 13.65
N ILE A 32 -10.12 6.34 12.51
CA ILE A 32 -11.18 7.33 12.32
C ILE A 32 -12.56 6.66 12.36
N GLY A 33 -12.70 5.45 11.80
CA GLY A 33 -13.93 4.67 11.85
C GLY A 33 -14.37 4.31 13.28
N GLU A 34 -13.41 4.08 14.18
CA GLU A 34 -13.66 3.82 15.60
C GLU A 34 -14.01 5.09 16.40
N GLU A 35 -13.38 6.22 16.07
CA GLU A 35 -13.56 7.50 16.78
C GLU A 35 -14.79 8.30 16.31
N LEU A 36 -15.37 7.95 15.17
CA LEU A 36 -16.56 8.62 14.65
C LEU A 36 -17.79 8.31 15.51
N ASN A 37 -18.29 9.35 16.19
CA ASN A 37 -19.60 9.39 16.89
C ASN A 37 -20.84 9.29 15.95
N ASP A 38 -20.59 8.87 14.71
CA ASP A 38 -21.54 8.44 13.67
C ASP A 38 -22.33 9.53 12.92
N PRO A 39 -21.89 9.78 11.68
CA PRO A 39 -22.80 9.82 10.54
C PRO A 39 -22.51 8.64 9.60
N GLU A 40 -23.51 7.77 9.39
CA GLU A 40 -23.42 6.54 8.60
C GLU A 40 -22.76 6.74 7.21
N ALA A 41 -23.01 7.89 6.57
CA ALA A 41 -22.39 8.26 5.30
C ALA A 41 -20.86 8.43 5.39
N ILE A 42 -20.34 9.08 6.44
CA ILE A 42 -18.89 9.26 6.64
C ILE A 42 -18.24 7.91 6.93
N ARG A 43 -18.92 7.06 7.72
CA ARG A 43 -18.45 5.69 7.97
C ARG A 43 -18.37 4.89 6.67
N ALA A 44 -19.39 4.98 5.81
CA ALA A 44 -19.39 4.31 4.51
C ALA A 44 -18.25 4.78 3.61
N ASP A 45 -18.01 6.09 3.52
CA ASP A 45 -16.92 6.66 2.73
C ASP A 45 -15.55 6.16 3.21
N ILE A 46 -15.33 6.13 4.52
CA ILE A 46 -14.07 5.66 5.11
C ILE A 46 -13.86 4.16 4.87
N GLN A 47 -14.92 3.36 4.95
CA GLN A 47 -14.84 1.93 4.63
C GLN A 47 -14.49 1.71 3.15
N GLU A 48 -15.02 2.52 2.23
CA GLU A 48 -14.66 2.43 0.81
C GLU A 48 -13.19 2.83 0.59
N VAL A 49 -12.69 3.86 1.28
CA VAL A 49 -11.27 4.25 1.22
C VAL A 49 -10.38 3.12 1.73
N LYS A 50 -10.73 2.49 2.86
CA LYS A 50 -10.02 1.32 3.39
C LYS A 50 -10.00 0.18 2.37
N ALA A 51 -11.16 -0.19 1.84
CA ALA A 51 -11.29 -1.27 0.86
C ALA A 51 -10.51 -0.97 -0.43
N ALA A 52 -10.45 0.29 -0.87
CA ALA A 52 -9.62 0.70 -2.00
C ALA A 52 -8.11 0.54 -1.70
N ALA A 53 -7.66 0.93 -0.51
CA ALA A 53 -6.26 0.81 -0.10
C ALA A 53 -5.83 -0.66 0.03
N GLU A 54 -6.67 -1.52 0.61
CA GLU A 54 -6.44 -2.97 0.69
C GLU A 54 -6.34 -3.60 -0.70
N ARG A 55 -7.27 -3.26 -1.61
CA ARG A 55 -7.20 -3.69 -3.01
C ARG A 55 -5.91 -3.23 -3.68
N ALA A 56 -5.48 -2.00 -3.44
CA ALA A 56 -4.22 -1.48 -3.98
C ALA A 56 -3.00 -2.25 -3.46
N ILE A 57 -2.97 -2.62 -2.18
CA ILE A 57 -1.90 -3.47 -1.61
C ILE A 57 -1.84 -4.80 -2.38
N LEU A 58 -2.98 -5.46 -2.59
CA LEU A 58 -3.04 -6.71 -3.36
C LEU A 58 -2.58 -6.53 -4.81
N LEU A 59 -2.86 -5.38 -5.43
CA LEU A 59 -2.36 -5.08 -6.78
C LEU A 59 -0.84 -4.92 -6.82
N THR A 60 -0.22 -4.37 -5.77
CA THR A 60 1.24 -4.26 -5.71
C THR A 60 1.94 -5.63 -5.66
N GLU A 61 1.27 -6.69 -5.20
CA GLU A 61 1.81 -8.05 -5.23
C GLU A 61 1.97 -8.59 -6.64
N LYS A 62 1.15 -8.10 -7.57
CA LYS A 62 1.20 -8.44 -8.99
C LYS A 62 2.27 -7.65 -9.76
N LEU A 63 2.87 -6.63 -9.13
CA LEU A 63 3.90 -5.84 -9.77
C LEU A 63 5.20 -6.65 -9.91
N PRO A 64 5.83 -6.63 -11.09
CA PRO A 64 7.05 -7.39 -11.32
C PRO A 64 8.16 -6.89 -10.41
N ARG A 65 8.74 -7.82 -9.64
CA ARG A 65 9.99 -7.60 -8.92
C ARG A 65 11.12 -7.80 -9.94
N THR A 66 11.40 -6.74 -10.69
CA THR A 66 12.46 -6.60 -11.71
C THR A 66 12.26 -7.35 -13.05
N GLY A 67 12.49 -6.64 -14.16
CA GLY A 67 13.25 -7.12 -15.33
C GLY A 67 12.58 -7.95 -16.43
N GLN A 68 11.33 -8.41 -16.33
CA GLN A 68 10.72 -9.13 -17.44
C GLN A 68 10.23 -8.13 -18.51
N ARG A 69 11.07 -7.85 -19.51
CA ARG A 69 10.57 -7.37 -20.82
C ARG A 69 9.54 -8.41 -21.26
N ALA A 70 8.27 -8.02 -21.37
CA ALA A 70 7.29 -8.81 -22.07
C ALA A 70 7.82 -9.00 -23.51
N THR A 71 8.28 -10.20 -23.80
CA THR A 71 8.60 -10.68 -25.17
C THR A 71 7.35 -11.23 -25.81
#